data_AF-A0A7S0B536-F1
#
_entry.id   AF-A0A7S0B536-F1
#
_cell.length_a   1.000
_cell.length_b   1.000
_cell.length_c   1.000
_cell.angle_alpha   90.00
_cell.angle_beta   90.00
_cell.angle_gamma   90.00
#
_symmetry.space_group_name_H-M   'P 1'
#
loop_
_entity.id
_entity.type
_entity.pdbx_description
1 polymer ?
#
loop_
_entity_poly.entity_id
_entity_poly.type
_entity_poly.pdbx_seq_one_letter_code
_entity_poly.pdbx_strand_id
1 'polypeptide(L)'
;GKNFTMCIAHHSFINPLVLRNVIQRRVKDGLPKCPLYCFVHGTALKMYRWELGGKNKEEFPMRFHKMICEEKLFDDIKNGVNACFVISNEQKDGIKEIFPTFPEDRVIVAPNGINVEKFCPREKALTQVLVEQTREV
;
A
#
# COMPACT_ATOMS: atom_id res chain seq x y z
N GLY A 1 -20.91 -10.09 14.88
CA GLY A 1 -19.78 -10.09 13.91
C GLY A 1 -18.53 -10.66 14.57
N LYS A 2 -17.50 -11.00 13.80
CA LYS A 2 -16.22 -11.49 14.36
C LYS A 2 -15.50 -10.37 15.12
N ASN A 3 -14.82 -10.71 16.22
CA ASN A 3 -13.92 -9.81 16.93
C ASN A 3 -12.59 -9.74 16.17
N PHE A 4 -12.11 -8.52 15.90
CA PHE A 4 -10.81 -8.25 15.31
C PHE A 4 -10.06 -7.24 16.16
N THR A 5 -8.75 -7.41 16.24
CA THR A 5 -7.84 -6.59 17.06
C THR A 5 -7.08 -5.55 16.24
N MET A 6 -7.15 -5.63 14.91
CA MET A 6 -6.53 -4.71 13.97
C MET A 6 -7.23 -4.75 12.61
N CYS A 7 -7.07 -3.69 11.83
CA CYS A 7 -7.50 -3.59 10.44
C CYS A 7 -6.29 -3.36 9.55
N ILE A 8 -6.20 -4.08 8.43
CA ILE A 8 -5.12 -3.95 7.47
C ILE A 8 -5.72 -3.60 6.10
N ALA A 9 -5.42 -2.42 5.60
CA ALA A 9 -5.74 -2.00 4.24
C ALA A 9 -4.59 -2.34 3.29
N HIS A 10 -4.89 -2.81 2.09
CA HIS A 10 -3.93 -2.88 0.99
C HIS A 10 -4.20 -1.75 0.00
N HIS A 11 -3.15 -1.09 -0.46
CA HIS A 11 -3.16 0.14 -1.27
C HIS A 11 -3.61 1.40 -0.50
N SER A 12 -3.00 2.54 -0.81
CA SER A 12 -3.16 3.81 -0.08
C SER A 12 -4.35 4.68 -0.53
N PHE A 13 -5.25 4.16 -1.36
CA PHE A 13 -6.40 4.89 -1.90
C PHE A 13 -7.62 4.82 -0.97
N ILE A 14 -8.78 4.42 -1.51
CA ILE A 14 -10.07 4.37 -0.82
C ILE A 14 -10.08 3.29 0.29
N ASN A 15 -9.24 2.26 0.18
CA ASN A 15 -9.26 1.11 1.08
C ASN A 15 -9.04 1.50 2.56
N PRO A 16 -7.97 2.22 2.94
CA PRO A 16 -7.79 2.70 4.31
C PRO A 16 -8.87 3.69 4.74
N LEU A 17 -9.42 4.49 3.82
CA LEU A 17 -10.52 5.41 4.12
C LEU A 17 -11.79 4.66 4.54
N VAL A 18 -12.14 3.59 3.81
CA VAL A 18 -13.30 2.74 4.14
C VAL A 18 -13.08 2.03 5.47
N LEU A 19 -11.89 1.45 5.72
CA LEU A 19 -11.60 0.79 6.99
C LEU A 19 -11.60 1.76 8.17
N ARG A 20 -11.14 3.00 7.99
CA ARG A 20 -11.26 4.06 9.00
C ARG A 20 -12.73 4.28 9.37
N ASN A 21 -13.61 4.40 8.39
CA ASN A 21 -15.05 4.61 8.62
C ASN A 21 -15.68 3.39 9.33
N VAL A 22 -15.26 2.17 9.00
CA VAL A 22 -15.66 0.95 9.74
C VAL A 22 -15.22 1.01 11.20
N ILE A 23 -13.99 1.45 11.48
CA ILE A 23 -13.48 1.61 12.86
C ILE A 23 -14.25 2.69 13.61
N GLN A 24 -14.55 3.83 12.97
CA GLN A 24 -15.38 4.89 13.57
C GLN A 24 -16.78 4.39 13.91
N ARG A 25 -17.40 3.62 13.00
CA ARG A 25 -18.71 3.02 13.25
C ARG A 25 -18.65 2.01 14.40
N ARG A 26 -17.63 1.15 14.42
CA ARG A 26 -17.36 0.20 15.51
C ARG A 26 -17.31 0.89 16.87
N VAL A 27 -16.59 2.01 16.98
CA VAL A 27 -16.50 2.79 18.22
C VAL A 27 -17.85 3.42 18.59
N LYS A 28 -18.59 3.95 17.60
CA LYS A 28 -19.93 4.51 17.80
C LYS A 28 -20.92 3.46 18.35
N ASP A 29 -20.76 2.21 17.95
CA ASP A 29 -21.57 1.08 18.42
C ASP A 29 -21.08 0.52 19.78
N GLY A 30 -20.16 1.21 20.47
CA GLY A 30 -19.69 0.88 21.82
C GLY A 30 -18.58 -0.18 21.87
N LEU A 31 -18.01 -0.56 20.72
CA LEU A 31 -16.94 -1.55 20.65
C LEU A 31 -15.55 -0.88 20.73
N PRO A 32 -14.51 -1.60 21.22
CA PRO A 32 -13.16 -1.04 21.31
C PRO A 32 -12.61 -0.61 19.94
N LYS A 33 -11.93 0.55 19.93
CA LYS A 33 -11.15 0.99 18.77
C LYS A 33 -9.98 0.02 18.53
N CYS A 34 -9.66 -0.24 17.27
CA CYS A 34 -8.49 -1.02 16.88
C CYS A 34 -7.58 -0.21 15.94
N PRO A 35 -6.28 -0.52 15.87
CA PRO A 35 -5.36 0.12 14.94
C PRO A 35 -5.72 -0.18 13.48
N LEU A 36 -5.45 0.80 12.61
CA LEU A 36 -5.48 0.71 11.16
C LEU A 36 -4.06 0.75 10.60
N TYR A 37 -3.67 -0.32 9.93
CA TYR A 37 -2.42 -0.41 9.18
C TYR A 37 -2.70 -0.33 7.68
N CYS A 38 -1.78 0.26 6.92
CA CYS A 38 -1.92 0.36 5.46
C CYS A 38 -0.66 -0.16 4.76
N PHE A 39 -0.80 -1.20 3.94
CA PHE A 39 0.24 -1.68 3.04
C PHE A 39 0.17 -0.89 1.74
N VAL A 40 1.16 -0.05 1.50
CA VAL A 40 1.20 0.84 0.36
C VAL A 40 2.12 0.27 -0.72
N HIS A 41 1.48 -0.32 -1.73
CA HIS A 41 2.17 -0.88 -2.89
C HIS A 41 2.45 0.20 -3.93
N GLY A 42 3.54 0.02 -4.70
CA GLY A 42 4.09 1.04 -5.61
C GLY A 42 3.11 1.62 -6.63
N THR A 43 2.14 0.84 -7.13
CA THR A 43 1.14 1.35 -8.09
C THR A 43 0.33 2.52 -7.51
N ALA A 44 -0.02 2.47 -6.22
CA ALA A 44 -0.81 3.54 -5.61
C ALA A 44 0.00 4.83 -5.46
N LEU A 45 1.29 4.72 -5.08
CA LEU A 45 2.20 5.87 -5.01
C LEU A 45 2.43 6.51 -6.37
N LYS A 46 2.56 5.67 -7.42
CA LYS A 46 2.76 6.13 -8.80
C LYS A 46 1.61 7.02 -9.28
N MET A 47 0.38 6.64 -8.95
CA MET A 47 -0.80 7.39 -9.33
C MET A 47 -0.88 8.75 -8.62
N TYR A 48 -0.58 8.81 -7.31
CA TYR A 48 -0.48 10.10 -6.62
C TYR A 48 0.60 11.00 -7.21
N ARG A 49 1.77 10.44 -7.53
CA ARG A 49 2.81 11.19 -8.23
C ARG A 49 2.36 11.71 -9.59
N TRP A 50 1.53 10.96 -10.33
CA TRP A 50 0.99 11.43 -11.60
C TRP A 50 -0.04 12.55 -11.44
N GLU A 51 -0.92 12.45 -10.44
CA GLU A 51 -1.83 13.55 -10.08
C GLU A 51 -1.06 14.82 -9.69
N LEU A 52 -0.01 14.68 -8.85
CA LEU A 52 0.81 15.79 -8.36
C LEU A 52 1.75 16.38 -9.42
N GLY A 53 2.38 15.52 -10.22
CA GLY A 53 3.38 15.89 -11.23
C GLY A 53 2.78 16.38 -12.55
N GLY A 54 1.45 16.42 -12.67
CA GLY A 54 0.76 16.95 -13.84
C GLY A 54 0.96 16.13 -15.12
N LYS A 55 1.25 14.83 -15.00
CA LYS A 55 1.12 13.90 -16.13
C LYS A 55 -0.33 13.97 -16.63
N ASN A 56 -0.55 13.82 -17.95
CA ASN A 56 -1.86 13.90 -18.63
C ASN A 56 -3.05 14.16 -17.69
N LYS A 57 -3.41 15.44 -17.52
CA LYS A 57 -4.38 15.88 -16.49
C LYS A 57 -5.79 15.32 -16.71
N GLU A 58 -6.12 14.93 -17.94
CA GLU A 58 -7.40 14.29 -18.26
C GLU A 58 -7.45 12.86 -17.71
N GLU A 59 -6.33 12.14 -17.77
CA GLU A 59 -6.20 10.78 -17.26
C GLU A 59 -5.93 10.74 -15.75
N PHE A 60 -5.20 11.73 -15.22
CA PHE A 60 -4.82 11.84 -13.80
C PHE A 60 -5.24 13.17 -13.19
N PRO A 61 -6.56 13.45 -13.09
CA PRO A 61 -7.04 14.64 -12.42
C PRO A 61 -6.74 14.56 -10.91
N MET A 62 -6.52 15.72 -10.27
CA MET A 62 -6.36 15.80 -8.82
C MET A 62 -7.65 15.38 -8.09
N ARG A 63 -7.79 14.08 -7.83
CA ARG A 63 -8.97 13.48 -7.21
C ARG A 63 -8.60 12.74 -5.95
N PHE A 64 -7.70 11.77 -6.05
CA PHE A 64 -7.45 10.88 -4.92
C PHE A 64 -6.50 11.51 -3.90
N HIS A 65 -5.41 12.14 -4.34
CA HIS A 65 -4.47 12.81 -3.44
C HIS A 65 -5.19 13.87 -2.61
N LYS A 66 -5.92 14.76 -3.30
CA LYS A 66 -6.74 15.80 -2.68
C LYS A 66 -7.69 15.22 -1.64
N MET A 67 -8.49 14.22 -2.02
CA MET A 67 -9.45 13.57 -1.11
C MET A 67 -8.76 13.01 0.14
N ILE A 68 -7.63 12.33 -0.02
CA ILE A 68 -6.94 11.67 1.09
C ILE A 68 -6.33 12.68 2.06
N CYS A 69 -5.82 13.81 1.55
CA CYS A 69 -5.35 14.93 2.36
C CYS A 69 -6.52 15.64 3.08
N GLU A 70 -7.64 15.90 2.39
CA GLU A 70 -8.85 16.50 3.00
C GLU A 70 -9.41 15.62 4.12
N GLU A 71 -9.40 14.31 3.91
CA GLU A 71 -9.79 13.29 4.90
C GLU A 71 -8.75 13.09 6.01
N LYS A 72 -7.58 13.75 5.91
CA LYS A 72 -6.47 13.67 6.88
C LYS A 72 -6.05 12.24 7.18
N LEU A 73 -6.13 11.34 6.20
CA LEU A 73 -5.95 9.91 6.44
C LEU A 73 -4.51 9.58 6.88
N PHE A 74 -3.54 10.33 6.35
CA PHE A 74 -2.13 10.27 6.69
C PHE A 74 -1.67 11.50 7.51
N ASP A 75 -2.61 12.26 8.09
CA ASP A 75 -2.31 13.47 8.85
C ASP A 75 -2.89 13.41 10.27
N ASP A 76 -4.00 12.69 10.46
CA ASP A 76 -4.63 12.48 11.76
C ASP A 76 -3.99 11.28 12.49
N ILE A 77 -3.03 11.57 13.36
CA ILE A 77 -2.35 10.59 14.22
C ILE A 77 -3.33 9.77 15.08
N LYS A 78 -4.47 10.35 15.46
CA LYS A 78 -5.46 9.74 16.34
C LYS A 78 -6.42 8.85 15.57
N ASN A 79 -6.97 9.32 14.45
CA ASN A 79 -8.06 8.64 13.73
C ASN A 79 -7.72 8.19 12.31
N GLY A 80 -6.56 8.53 11.79
CA GLY A 80 -6.05 8.07 10.49
C GLY A 80 -5.32 6.73 10.60
N VAL A 81 -4.40 6.52 9.65
CA VAL A 81 -3.54 5.34 9.61
C VAL A 81 -2.54 5.37 10.78
N ASN A 82 -2.43 4.26 11.51
CA ASN A 82 -1.50 4.12 12.62
C ASN A 82 -0.06 3.85 12.15
N ALA A 83 0.10 3.02 11.11
CA ALA A 83 1.39 2.81 10.45
C ALA A 83 1.20 2.38 8.99
N CYS A 84 2.18 2.77 8.18
CA CYS A 84 2.28 2.44 6.76
C CYS A 84 3.38 1.40 6.57
N PHE A 85 3.11 0.37 5.75
CA PHE A 85 4.09 -0.62 5.34
C PHE A 85 4.36 -0.46 3.85
N VAL A 86 5.63 -0.28 3.49
CA VAL A 86 6.11 -0.15 2.11
C VAL A 86 7.12 -1.24 1.81
N ILE A 87 7.30 -1.61 0.54
CA ILE A 87 8.16 -2.76 0.20
C ILE A 87 9.63 -2.39 -0.07
N SER A 88 9.97 -1.11 -0.07
CA SER A 88 11.34 -0.63 -0.31
C SER A 88 11.58 0.75 0.30
N ASN A 89 12.86 1.13 0.47
CA ASN A 89 13.24 2.49 0.87
C ASN A 89 12.76 3.56 -0.13
N GLU A 90 12.80 3.27 -1.44
CA GLU A 90 12.31 4.18 -2.47
C GLU A 90 10.81 4.53 -2.28
N GLN A 91 10.01 3.55 -1.87
CA GLN A 91 8.60 3.78 -1.57
C GLN A 91 8.41 4.54 -0.25
N LYS A 92 9.31 4.34 0.74
CA LYS A 92 9.33 5.13 1.97
C LYS A 92 9.56 6.61 1.64
N ASP A 93 10.53 6.91 0.79
CA ASP A 93 10.80 8.27 0.31
C ASP A 93 9.59 8.82 -0.47
N GLY A 94 8.93 7.98 -1.27
CA GLY A 94 7.69 8.35 -1.95
C GLY A 94 6.54 8.71 -1.02
N ILE A 95 6.38 8.01 0.11
CA ILE A 95 5.39 8.40 1.13
C ILE A 95 5.71 9.79 1.68
N LYS A 96 6.98 10.07 2.01
CA LYS A 96 7.41 11.38 2.52
C LYS A 96 7.13 12.51 1.53
N GLU A 97 7.34 12.26 0.24
CA GLU A 97 7.05 13.22 -0.82
C GLU A 97 5.54 13.49 -0.97
N ILE A 98 4.72 12.43 -0.96
CA ILE A 98 3.28 12.52 -1.24
C ILE A 98 2.49 12.99 0.00
N PHE A 99 2.90 12.57 1.19
CA PHE A 99 2.26 12.83 2.49
C PHE A 99 3.31 13.36 3.49
N PRO A 100 3.81 14.60 3.33
CA PRO A 100 4.94 15.13 4.09
C PRO A 100 4.67 15.31 5.59
N THR A 101 3.40 15.33 5.98
CA THR A 101 2.95 15.46 7.37
C THR A 101 2.86 14.11 8.09
N PHE A 102 2.92 12.98 7.37
CA PHE A 102 2.87 11.65 7.98
C PHE A 102 4.20 11.32 8.68
N PRO A 103 4.19 10.88 9.95
CA PRO A 103 5.43 10.60 10.68
C PRO A 103 6.28 9.49 10.04
N GLU A 104 7.54 9.79 9.74
CA GLU A 104 8.46 8.86 9.06
C GLU A 104 8.79 7.60 9.88
N ASP A 105 8.74 7.71 11.21
CA ASP A 105 8.90 6.60 12.16
C ASP A 105 7.73 5.60 12.09
N ARG A 106 6.60 6.00 11.49
CA ARG A 106 5.43 5.16 11.21
C ARG A 106 5.40 4.59 9.80
N VAL A 107 6.44 4.83 9.00
CA VAL A 107 6.63 4.22 7.69
C VAL A 107 7.68 3.10 7.81
N ILE A 108 7.20 1.87 7.76
CA ILE A 108 7.98 0.64 7.98
C ILE A 108 8.28 0.00 6.63
N VAL A 109 9.55 -0.31 6.38
CA VAL A 109 9.96 -1.05 5.18
C VAL A 109 9.84 -2.55 5.46
N ALA A 110 8.93 -3.21 4.75
CA ALA A 110 8.63 -4.63 4.84
C ALA A 110 8.57 -5.22 3.42
N PRO A 111 9.71 -5.68 2.87
CA PRO A 111 9.76 -6.29 1.55
C PRO A 111 8.84 -7.52 1.45
N ASN A 112 8.17 -7.68 0.32
CA ASN A 112 7.33 -8.85 0.09
C ASN A 112 8.20 -10.11 -0.01
N GLY A 113 7.74 -11.18 0.64
CA GLY A 113 8.29 -12.52 0.42
C GLY A 113 7.81 -13.10 -0.92
N ILE A 114 8.50 -14.15 -1.37
CA ILE A 114 8.08 -15.00 -2.49
C ILE A 114 7.57 -16.31 -1.90
N ASN A 115 6.40 -16.80 -2.37
CA ASN A 115 5.94 -18.13 -2.02
C ASN A 115 6.80 -19.17 -2.76
N VAL A 116 7.83 -19.70 -2.09
CA VAL A 116 8.79 -20.64 -2.67
C VAL A 116 8.19 -22.02 -2.98
N GLU A 117 7.05 -22.38 -2.39
CA GLU A 117 6.34 -23.63 -2.76
C GLU A 117 5.68 -23.51 -4.14
N LYS A 118 5.27 -22.30 -4.53
CA LYS A 118 4.64 -22.02 -5.83
C LYS A 118 5.63 -21.53 -6.87
N PHE A 119 6.54 -20.65 -6.46
CA PHE A 119 7.58 -20.04 -7.28
C PHE A 119 8.92 -20.66 -6.93
N CYS A 120 9.08 -21.93 -7.25
CA CYS A 120 10.34 -22.65 -7.21
C CYS A 120 10.82 -22.98 -8.63
N PRO A 121 12.14 -23.09 -8.85
CA PRO A 121 12.67 -23.73 -10.04
C PRO A 121 12.05 -25.10 -10.22
N ARG A 122 11.55 -25.40 -11.43
CA ARG A 122 11.16 -26.77 -11.77
C ARG A 122 12.42 -27.54 -12.14
N GLU A 123 12.52 -28.77 -11.66
CA GLU A 123 13.57 -29.68 -12.11
C GLU A 123 13.48 -29.86 -13.63
N LYS A 124 14.61 -29.71 -14.31
CA LYS A 124 14.74 -29.89 -15.76
C LYS A 124 15.94 -30.78 -16.03
N ALA A 125 15.79 -31.65 -17.02
CA ALA A 125 16.93 -32.39 -17.55
C ALA A 125 17.92 -31.44 -18.23
N LEU A 126 19.22 -31.74 -18.17
CA LEU A 126 20.28 -30.95 -18.82
C LEU A 126 19.98 -30.74 -20.32
N THR A 127 19.49 -31.77 -21.00
CA THR A 127 19.12 -31.69 -22.43
C THR A 127 18.02 -30.66 -22.69
N GLN A 128 17.03 -30.57 -21.80
CA GLN A 128 15.96 -29.57 -21.90
C GLN A 128 16.50 -28.15 -21.70
N VAL A 129 17.38 -27.95 -20.72
CA VAL A 129 18.02 -26.64 -20.48
C VAL A 129 18.84 -26.21 -21.69
N LEU A 130 19.66 -27.11 -22.25
CA LEU A 130 20.48 -26.82 -23.43
C LEU A 130 19.60 -26.40 -24.61
N VAL A 131 18.56 -27.17 -24.95
CA VAL A 131 17.67 -26.84 -26.07
C VAL A 131 16.97 -25.49 -25.87
N GLU A 132 16.48 -25.18 -24.67
CA GLU A 132 15.79 -23.93 -24.39
C GLU A 132 16.71 -22.70 -24.44
N GLN A 133 17.98 -22.85 -24.03
CA GLN A 133 18.93 -21.73 -23.93
C GLN A 133 19.79 -21.54 -25.20
N THR A 134 19.92 -22.55 -26.05
CA THR A 134 20.79 -22.49 -27.24
C THR A 134 20.02 -22.52 -28.56
N ARG A 135 18.68 -22.52 -28.54
CA ARG A 135 17.90 -22.32 -29.76
C ARG A 135 17.99 -20.85 -30.18
N GLU A 136 18.45 -20.61 -31.41
CA GLU A 136 18.21 -19.34 -32.10
C GLU A 136 16.71 -19.25 -32.43
N VAL A 137 16.11 -18.08 -32.17
CA VAL A 137 14.68 -17.79 -32.41
C VAL A 137 14.44 -17.54 -33.89
#